data_AF-A0A257WY45-F1
#
_entry.id   AF-A0A257WY45-F1
#
_cell.length_a   1.000
_cell.length_b   1.000
_cell.length_c   1.000
_cell.angle_alpha   90.00
_cell.angle_beta   90.00
_cell.angle_gamma   90.00
#
_symmetry.space_group_name_H-M   'P 1'
#
loop_
_entity.id
_entity.type
_entity.pdbx_description
1 polymer ?
#
loop_
_entity_poly.entity_id
_entity_poly.type
_entity_poly.pdbx_seq_one_letter_code
_entity_poly.pdbx_strand_id
1 'polypeptide(L)' 'MLRGAGVALTLPLLEGMSPRRAHAAVSEPPRRMICINNTLGLHTPHLFPTQAGRDYELTPYLEPIKEFRSDLTVFS' A
#
# COMPACT_ATOMS: atom_id res chain seq x y z
N MET A 1 21.02 -56.19 12.97
CA MET A 1 20.10 -55.04 12.94
C MET A 1 20.51 -54.09 11.81
N LEU A 2 19.96 -54.26 10.61
CA LEU A 2 20.17 -53.32 9.50
C LEU A 2 18.98 -53.31 8.53
N ARG A 3 17.76 -53.47 9.05
CA ARG A 3 16.53 -53.43 8.23
C ARG A 3 15.98 -52.00 8.00
N GLY A 4 16.52 -51.00 8.72
CA GLY A 4 16.04 -49.62 8.69
C GLY A 4 16.95 -48.61 7.97
N ALA A 5 18.14 -49.01 7.52
CA ALA A 5 19.10 -48.09 6.89
C ALA A 5 18.59 -47.52 5.55
N GLY A 6 17.85 -48.32 4.78
CA GLY A 6 17.23 -47.85 3.53
C GLY A 6 16.18 -46.76 3.75
N VAL A 7 15.34 -46.91 4.79
CA VAL A 7 14.29 -45.93 5.14
C VAL A 7 14.89 -44.59 5.57
N ALA A 8 15.99 -44.61 6.33
CA ALA A 8 16.68 -43.40 6.77
C ALA A 8 17.31 -42.61 5.60
N LEU A 9 17.70 -43.28 4.51
CA LEU A 9 18.24 -42.63 3.31
C LEU A 9 17.13 -42.12 2.39
N THR A 10 15.97 -42.78 2.33
CA THR A 10 14.83 -42.34 1.51
C THR A 10 14.03 -41.20 2.13
N LEU A 11 14.02 -41.06 3.47
CA LEU A 11 13.35 -39.94 4.16
C LEU A 11 13.81 -38.55 3.68
N PRO A 12 15.12 -38.23 3.64
CA PRO A 12 15.59 -36.93 3.15
C PRO A 12 15.34 -36.73 1.64
N LEU A 13 15.28 -37.80 0.86
CA LEU A 13 14.88 -37.73 -0.56
C LEU A 13 13.38 -37.43 -0.71
N LEU A 14 12.53 -37.96 0.18
CA LEU A 14 11.09 -37.68 0.21
C LEU A 14 10.80 -36.24 0.68
N GLU A 15 11.54 -35.75 1.68
CA GLU A 15 11.45 -34.36 2.16
C GLU A 15 11.83 -33.35 1.05
N GLY A 16 12.74 -33.75 0.15
CA GLY A 16 13.18 -32.95 -1.00
C GLY A 16 12.20 -32.90 -2.18
N MET A 17 11.13 -33.72 -2.17
CA MET A 17 10.12 -33.75 -3.24
C MET A 17 9.01 -32.69 -3.05
N SER A 18 9.09 -31.85 -2.02
CA SER A 18 8.26 -30.65 -1.97
C SER A 18 8.59 -29.79 -3.20
N PRO A 19 7.62 -29.45 -4.05
CA PRO A 19 7.90 -28.73 -5.28
C PRO A 19 8.44 -27.34 -4.94
N ARG A 20 9.77 -27.15 -4.99
CA ARG A 20 10.44 -25.83 -4.95
C ARG A 20 10.03 -24.90 -6.12
N ARG A 21 9.17 -25.40 -7.00
CA ARG A 21 8.58 -24.72 -8.14
C ARG A 21 7.09 -25.03 -8.21
N ALA A 22 6.35 -24.72 -7.15
CA ALA A 22 5.03 -24.17 -7.39
C ALA A 22 5.29 -22.88 -8.19
N HIS A 23 5.10 -22.93 -9.50
CA HIS A 23 5.08 -21.74 -10.33
C HIS A 23 4.22 -20.73 -9.60
N ALA A 24 4.80 -19.59 -9.23
CA ALA A 24 4.02 -18.48 -8.75
C ALA A 24 2.94 -18.27 -9.80
N ALA A 25 1.68 -18.55 -9.43
CA ALA A 25 0.57 -17.97 -10.15
C ALA A 25 0.94 -16.49 -10.25
N VAL A 26 0.87 -15.91 -11.45
CA VAL A 26 0.98 -14.46 -11.61
C VAL A 26 -0.14 -13.90 -10.75
N SER A 27 0.19 -13.60 -9.50
CA SER A 27 -0.73 -13.01 -8.56
C SER A 27 -0.97 -11.65 -9.16
N GLU A 28 -2.15 -11.44 -9.72
CA GLU A 28 -2.55 -10.08 -10.06
C GLU A 28 -2.30 -9.22 -8.81
N PRO A 29 -1.65 -8.07 -8.96
CA PRO A 29 -1.39 -7.20 -7.83
C PRO A 29 -2.75 -6.92 -7.16
N PRO A 30 -2.83 -7.04 -5.82
CA PRO A 30 -4.11 -6.89 -5.13
C PRO A 30 -4.68 -5.52 -5.44
N ARG A 31 -5.91 -5.50 -5.97
CA ARG A 31 -6.65 -4.27 -6.26
C ARG A 31 -6.97 -3.58 -4.93
N ARG A 32 -6.31 -2.45 -4.67
CA ARG A 32 -6.53 -1.62 -3.47
C ARG A 32 -7.43 -0.46 -3.87
N MET A 33 -8.70 -0.53 -3.53
CA MET A 33 -9.66 0.56 -3.72
C MET A 33 -9.89 1.26 -2.38
N ILE A 34 -9.71 2.58 -2.36
CA ILE A 34 -10.01 3.42 -1.20
C ILE A 34 -11.05 4.44 -1.66
N CYS A 35 -12.23 4.39 -1.04
CA CYS A 35 -13.27 5.38 -1.26
C CYS A 35 -13.27 6.35 -0.06
N ILE A 36 -12.88 7.60 -0.29
CA ILE A 36 -12.90 8.64 0.73
C ILE A 36 -14.13 9.51 0.49
N ASN A 37 -15.07 9.49 1.44
CA ASN A 37 -16.17 10.45 1.46
C ASN A 37 -15.79 11.61 2.37
N ASN A 38 -15.64 12.80 1.79
CA ASN A 38 -15.27 14.02 2.53
C ASN A 38 -16.48 14.92 2.83
N THR A 39 -17.65 14.63 2.27
CA THR A 39 -18.83 15.51 2.29
C THR A 39 -19.57 15.52 3.64
N LEU A 40 -19.29 14.56 4.53
CA LEU A 40 -19.90 14.47 5.87
C LEU A 40 -19.02 15.02 7.01
N GLY A 41 -17.80 15.51 6.71
CA GLY A 41 -16.85 15.94 7.75
C GLY A 41 -15.96 17.12 7.38
N LEU A 42 -15.87 17.48 6.10
CA LEU A 42 -15.07 18.60 5.66
C LEU A 42 -15.93 19.84 5.43
N HIS A 43 -15.58 20.93 6.10
CA HIS A 43 -16.15 22.22 5.76
C HIS A 43 -15.41 22.79 4.54
N THR A 44 -16.02 22.69 3.36
CA THR A 44 -15.41 23.11 2.09
C THR A 44 -14.79 24.51 2.08
N PRO A 45 -15.39 25.54 2.73
CA PRO A 45 -14.77 26.87 2.87
C PRO A 45 -13.45 26.89 3.65
N HIS A 46 -13.18 25.88 4.48
CA HIS A 46 -11.90 25.73 5.19
C HIS A 46 -10.89 24.86 4.44
N LEU A 47 -11.26 24.31 3.28
CA LEU A 47 -10.34 23.60 2.39
C LEU A 47 -9.85 24.52 1.28
N PHE A 48 -10.77 25.18 0.58
CA PHE A 48 -10.45 25.91 -0.64
C PHE A 48 -10.06 27.37 -0.36
N PRO A 49 -8.89 27.82 -0.85
CA PRO A 49 -8.50 29.22 -0.76
C PRO A 49 -9.46 30.11 -1.56
N THR A 50 -9.65 31.34 -1.10
CA THR A 50 -10.48 32.34 -1.80
C THR A 50 -9.80 32.97 -3.01
N GLN A 51 -8.47 32.90 -3.06
CA GLN A 51 -7.63 33.50 -4.08
C GLN A 51 -6.95 32.39 -4.90
N ALA A 52 -6.89 32.56 -6.22
CA ALA A 52 -6.12 31.68 -7.09
C ALA A 52 -4.65 32.14 -7.18
N GLY A 53 -3.75 31.22 -7.50
CA GLY A 53 -2.33 31.49 -7.70
C GLY A 53 -1.43 30.74 -6.72
N ARG A 54 -0.12 30.73 -6.95
CA ARG A 54 0.84 29.98 -6.12
C ARG A 54 0.88 30.44 -4.66
N ASP A 55 0.57 31.72 -4.44
CA ASP A 55 0.73 32.37 -3.14
C ASP A 55 -0.59 32.55 -2.37
N TYR A 56 -1.61 31.71 -2.63
CA TYR A 56 -2.88 31.76 -1.90
C TYR A 56 -2.69 31.62 -0.38
N GLU A 57 -3.59 32.23 0.40
CA GLU A 57 -3.58 32.09 1.86
C GLU A 57 -3.90 30.64 2.27
N LEU A 58 -3.08 30.06 3.15
CA LEU A 58 -3.32 28.70 3.62
C LEU A 58 -4.62 28.64 4.41
N THR A 59 -5.48 27.68 4.05
CA THR A 59 -6.71 27.41 4.78
C THR A 59 -6.40 26.57 6.03
N PRO A 60 -7.32 26.51 7.02
CA PRO A 60 -7.06 25.79 8.28
C PRO A 60 -6.65 24.32 8.10
N TYR A 61 -7.11 23.67 7.04
CA TYR A 61 -6.74 22.28 6.74
C TYR A 61 -5.36 22.13 6.09
N LEU A 62 -4.81 23.21 5.52
CA LEU A 62 -3.50 23.21 4.87
C LEU A 62 -2.39 23.73 5.80
N GLU A 63 -2.74 24.41 6.89
CA GLU A 63 -1.78 24.91 7.89
C GLU A 63 -0.86 23.82 8.46
N PRO A 64 -1.33 22.60 8.79
CA PRO A 64 -0.45 21.55 9.32
C PRO A 64 0.61 21.06 8.33
N ILE A 65 0.38 21.25 7.02
CA ILE A 65 1.26 20.81 5.93
C ILE A 65 1.98 21.99 5.25
N LYS A 66 2.01 23.16 5.89
CA LYS A 66 2.62 24.38 5.33
C LYS A 66 4.06 24.24 4.87
N GLU A 67 4.83 23.32 5.46
CA GLU A 67 6.21 23.03 5.08
C GLU A 67 6.30 22.58 3.62
N PHE A 68 5.26 21.93 3.09
CA PHE A 68 5.17 21.43 1.72
C PHE A 68 4.46 22.39 0.77
N ARG A 69 4.33 23.69 1.12
CA ARG A 69 3.63 24.68 0.29
C ARG A 69 4.18 24.77 -1.14
N SER A 70 5.48 24.53 -1.34
CA SER A 70 6.10 24.50 -2.66
C SER A 70 5.66 23.32 -3.54
N ASP A 71 5.17 22.25 -2.92
CA ASP A 71 4.89 20.95 -3.53
C ASP A 71 3.39 20.58 -3.47
N LEU A 72 2.55 21.52 -3.03
CA LEU A 72 1.11 21.37 -2.93
C LEU A 72 0.42 22.16 -4.05
N THR A 73 -0.63 21.58 -4.64
CA THR A 73 -1.56 22.31 -5.52
C THR A 73 -3.00 21.95 -5.13
N VAL A 74 -3.80 22.98 -4.84
CA VAL A 74 -5.20 22.82 -4.44
C VAL A 74 -6.09 23.12 -5.63
N PHE A 75 -6.97 22.17 -5.96
CA PHE A 75 -7.97 22.29 -7.02
C PHE A 75 -9.36 22.32 -6.39
N SER A 76 -10.18 23.29 -6.77
CA SER A 76 -11.54 23.53 -6.25
C SER A 76 -12.58 23.50 -7.36
#